data_AF-A0A2G9XM82-F1
#
_entry.id   AF-A0A2G9XM82-F1
#
_cell.length_a   1.000
_cell.length_b   1.000
_cell.length_c   1.000
_cell.angle_alpha   90.00
_cell.angle_beta   90.00
_cell.angle_gamma   90.00
#
_symmetry.space_group_name_H-M   'P 1'
#
loop_
_entity.id
_entity.type
_entity.pdbx_description
1 polymer ?
#
loop_
_entity_poly.entity_id
_entity_poly.type
_entity_poly.pdbx_seq_one_letter_code
_entity_poly.pdbx_strand_id
1 'polypeptide(L)'
;MRQAGIISGSGFTNPTHPYGGAIAVSYYQMPAIGAGSVVQLAHWIHLQNIPYDICQILDRQYDDGAAGRGTIRSEAGDYMTATTGVFTIGFKL
;
A
#
# COMPACT_ATOMS: atom_id res chain seq x y z
N MET A 1 15.82 -1.84 -3.76
CA MET A 1 14.93 -2.71 -4.56
C MET A 1 15.56 -3.15 -5.88
N ARG A 2 15.98 -2.22 -6.75
CA ARG A 2 16.69 -2.58 -8.00
C ARG A 2 18.06 -3.21 -7.77
N GLN A 3 18.86 -2.60 -6.90
CA GLN A 3 20.19 -3.14 -6.54
C GLN A 3 20.11 -4.49 -5.79
N ALA A 4 18.96 -4.80 -5.19
CA ALA A 4 18.68 -6.09 -4.56
C ALA A 4 18.09 -7.12 -5.53
N GLY A 5 17.90 -6.78 -6.81
CA GLY A 5 17.35 -7.68 -7.83
C GLY A 5 15.84 -7.95 -7.73
N ILE A 6 15.12 -7.27 -6.82
CA ILE A 6 13.69 -7.50 -6.58
C ILE A 6 12.83 -6.87 -7.70
N ILE A 7 13.25 -5.71 -8.22
CA ILE A 7 12.57 -5.01 -9.30
C ILE A 7 13.60 -4.77 -10.40
N SER A 8 13.24 -5.04 -11.66
CA SER A 8 14.11 -4.79 -12.80
C SER A 8 14.48 -3.31 -12.96
N GLY A 9 15.68 -3.04 -13.46
CA GLY A 9 16.18 -1.70 -13.80
C GLY A 9 17.41 -1.29 -13.00
N SER A 10 17.83 -0.03 -13.16
CA SER A 10 19.01 0.56 -12.51
C SER A 10 18.68 1.89 -11.81
N GLY A 11 19.60 2.38 -10.97
CA GLY A 11 19.49 3.68 -10.28
C GLY A 11 19.21 3.59 -8.79
N PHE A 12 19.36 4.75 -8.11
CA PHE A 12 19.26 4.90 -6.65
C PHE A 12 17.93 5.49 -6.17
N THR A 13 17.09 5.98 -7.08
CA THR A 13 15.76 6.50 -6.74
C THR A 13 14.78 5.36 -6.56
N ASN A 14 13.73 5.60 -5.75
CA ASN A 14 12.65 4.64 -5.61
C ASN A 14 12.05 4.31 -6.99
N PRO A 15 11.79 3.03 -7.29
CA PRO A 15 11.12 2.66 -8.53
C PRO A 15 9.72 3.25 -8.60
N THR A 16 9.24 3.46 -9.82
CA THR A 16 7.86 3.88 -10.06
C THR A 16 7.03 2.71 -10.58
N HIS A 17 5.71 2.85 -10.52
CA HIS A 17 4.74 1.90 -11.06
C HIS A 17 3.79 2.59 -12.06
N PRO A 18 2.97 1.85 -12.84
CA PRO A 18 2.15 2.42 -13.93
C PRO A 18 1.18 3.54 -13.51
N TYR A 19 0.73 3.56 -12.26
CA TYR A 19 -0.09 4.65 -11.71
C TYR A 19 0.70 5.93 -11.36
N GLY A 20 1.99 6.02 -11.72
CA GLY A 20 2.79 7.24 -11.59
C GLY A 20 3.37 7.53 -10.21
N GLY A 21 3.07 6.71 -9.20
CA GLY A 21 3.65 6.80 -7.87
C GLY A 21 4.96 6.02 -7.72
N ALA A 22 5.59 6.19 -6.55
CA ALA A 22 6.81 5.47 -6.18
C ALA A 22 6.49 4.21 -5.37
N ILE A 23 7.39 3.24 -5.46
CA ILE A 23 7.42 2.01 -4.67
C ILE A 23 8.47 2.21 -3.57
N ALA A 24 8.06 2.18 -2.30
CA ALA A 24 8.95 2.32 -1.15
C ALA A 24 8.95 1.05 -0.28
N VAL A 25 10.03 0.82 0.48
CA VAL A 25 10.05 -0.17 1.58
C VAL A 25 10.24 0.57 2.89
N SER A 26 9.47 0.22 3.92
CA SER A 26 9.68 0.75 5.26
C SER A 26 9.45 -0.32 6.33
N TYR A 27 10.02 -0.08 7.51
CA TYR A 27 9.62 -0.74 8.76
C TYR A 27 8.91 0.31 9.60
N TYR A 28 7.58 0.28 9.64
CA TYR A 28 6.80 1.33 10.30
C TYR A 28 5.44 0.83 10.79
N GLN A 29 4.82 1.62 11.66
CA GLN A 29 3.48 1.38 12.21
C GLN A 29 2.41 1.92 11.26
N MET A 30 1.67 1.01 10.62
CA MET A 30 0.47 1.37 9.88
C MET A 30 -0.67 1.75 10.85
N PRO A 31 -1.38 2.86 10.59
CA PRO A 31 -2.45 3.31 11.48
C PRO A 31 -3.68 2.40 11.42
N ALA A 32 -4.50 2.46 12.46
CA ALA A 32 -5.81 1.84 12.46
C ALA A 32 -6.81 2.73 11.70
N ILE A 33 -7.32 2.26 10.56
CA ILE A 33 -8.27 2.98 9.70
C ILE A 33 -9.59 2.24 9.66
N GLY A 34 -10.68 2.88 10.10
CA GLY A 34 -12.00 2.27 10.13
C GLY A 34 -12.25 1.36 11.34
N ALA A 35 -13.46 0.82 11.42
CA ALA A 35 -13.91 0.03 12.57
C ALA A 35 -13.25 -1.36 12.61
N GLY A 36 -12.76 -1.76 13.78
CA GLY A 36 -12.10 -3.05 13.99
C GLY A 36 -10.63 -3.10 13.54
N SER A 37 -10.08 -1.98 13.07
CA SER A 37 -8.69 -1.88 12.63
C SER A 37 -7.70 -1.83 13.78
N VAL A 38 -6.48 -2.32 13.54
CA VAL A 38 -5.42 -2.42 14.54
C VAL A 38 -4.16 -1.74 14.03
N VAL A 39 -3.41 -1.09 14.91
CA VAL A 39 -2.07 -0.59 14.55
C VAL A 39 -1.14 -1.78 14.38
N GLN A 40 -0.33 -1.78 13.32
CA GLN A 40 0.57 -2.89 13.02
C GLN A 40 1.96 -2.39 12.62
N LEU A 41 2.97 -2.81 13.39
CA LEU A 41 4.38 -2.63 13.05
C LEU A 41 4.86 -3.84 12.24
N ALA A 42 5.32 -3.62 11.02
CA ALA A 42 5.88 -4.65 10.15
C ALA A 42 6.79 -4.02 9.08
N HIS A 43 7.40 -4.88 8.26
CA HIS A 43 7.99 -4.45 6.99
C HIS A 43 6.90 -4.38 5.93
N TRP A 44 6.91 -3.30 5.15
CA TRP A 44 5.89 -3.02 4.14
C TRP A 44 6.53 -2.63 2.81
N ILE A 45 5.96 -3.08 1.71
CA ILE A 45 6.14 -2.48 0.39
C ILE A 45 4.97 -1.52 0.16
N HIS A 46 5.27 -0.23 -0.05
CA HIS A 46 4.30 0.82 -0.32
C HIS A 46 4.19 1.10 -1.81
N LEU A 47 2.96 1.20 -2.31
CA LEU A 47 2.65 1.79 -3.61
C LEU A 47 1.91 3.10 -3.38
N GLN A 48 2.50 4.21 -3.82
CA GLN A 48 1.94 5.55 -3.65
C GLN A 48 1.04 5.92 -4.83
N ASN A 49 0.15 6.90 -4.67
CA ASN A 49 -0.65 7.42 -5.78
C ASN A 49 -1.51 6.35 -6.50
N ILE A 50 -2.07 5.40 -5.76
CA ILE A 50 -2.96 4.38 -6.31
C ILE A 50 -4.40 4.88 -6.23
N PRO A 51 -5.16 4.88 -7.35
CA PRO A 51 -6.58 5.22 -7.33
C PRO A 51 -7.38 4.37 -6.33
N TYR A 52 -8.35 4.97 -5.64
CA TYR A 52 -9.09 4.32 -4.57
C TYR A 52 -9.75 2.99 -4.99
N ASP A 53 -10.30 2.93 -6.20
CA ASP A 53 -10.97 1.76 -6.77
C ASP A 53 -9.97 0.62 -7.05
N ILE A 54 -8.76 0.94 -7.49
CA ILE A 54 -7.68 -0.04 -7.62
C ILE A 54 -7.26 -0.59 -6.25
N CYS A 55 -7.14 0.28 -5.22
CA CYS A 55 -6.88 -0.18 -3.86
C CYS A 55 -7.97 -1.16 -3.38
N GLN A 56 -9.24 -0.83 -3.60
CA GLN A 56 -10.36 -1.70 -3.25
C GLN A 56 -10.29 -3.05 -3.95
N ILE A 57 -10.01 -3.06 -5.25
CA ILE A 57 -9.92 -4.30 -6.04
C ILE A 57 -8.79 -5.18 -5.49
N LEU A 58 -7.60 -4.61 -5.24
CA LEU A 58 -6.46 -5.37 -4.75
C LEU A 58 -6.71 -5.99 -3.38
N ASP A 59 -7.23 -5.20 -2.43
CA ASP A 59 -7.52 -5.67 -1.08
C ASP A 59 -8.63 -6.76 -1.09
N ARG A 60 -9.75 -6.51 -1.77
CA ARG A 60 -10.84 -7.52 -1.86
C ARG A 60 -10.43 -8.81 -2.55
N GLN A 61 -9.52 -8.73 -3.52
CA GLN A 61 -9.11 -9.89 -4.30
C GLN A 61 -8.03 -10.72 -3.60
N TYR A 62 -7.15 -10.09 -2.82
CA TYR A 62 -5.94 -10.74 -2.30
C TYR A 62 -5.77 -10.67 -0.78
N ASP A 63 -6.69 -10.02 -0.04
CA ASP A 63 -6.63 -9.90 1.41
C ASP A 63 -8.03 -9.96 2.06
N ASP A 64 -8.43 -9.00 2.90
CA ASP A 64 -9.65 -9.09 3.73
C ASP A 64 -10.73 -8.04 3.40
N GLY A 65 -10.44 -7.13 2.47
CA GLY A 65 -11.34 -6.10 2.05
C GLY A 65 -11.56 -5.01 3.11
N ALA A 66 -10.62 -4.82 4.03
CA ALA A 66 -10.66 -3.79 5.06
C ALA A 66 -9.36 -2.98 5.11
N ALA A 67 -9.47 -1.69 4.76
CA ALA A 67 -8.32 -0.79 4.56
C ALA A 67 -7.36 -0.62 5.76
N GLY A 68 -7.77 -0.97 6.98
CA GLY A 68 -6.93 -0.90 8.19
C GLY A 68 -6.61 -2.27 8.82
N ARG A 69 -6.90 -3.38 8.14
CA ARG A 69 -6.73 -4.76 8.62
C ARG A 69 -5.99 -5.63 7.59
N GLY A 70 -5.88 -6.92 7.87
CA GLY A 70 -5.14 -7.83 7.00
C GLY A 70 -3.66 -7.47 6.76
N THR A 71 -3.19 -7.86 5.58
CA THR A 71 -1.82 -7.72 5.06
C THR A 71 -1.69 -6.70 3.93
N ILE A 72 -2.80 -6.17 3.43
CA ILE A 72 -2.89 -5.08 2.45
C ILE A 72 -3.64 -3.93 3.11
N ARG A 73 -2.97 -2.79 3.29
CA ARG A 73 -3.49 -1.71 4.14
C ARG A 73 -3.26 -0.35 3.55
N SER A 74 -4.16 0.57 3.86
CA SER A 74 -3.95 1.99 3.58
C SER A 74 -2.98 2.59 4.59
N GLU A 75 -2.07 3.45 4.12
CA GLU A 75 -1.28 4.29 5.00
C GLU A 75 -2.13 5.39 5.65
N ALA A 76 -3.15 5.89 4.95
CA ALA A 76 -4.02 6.95 5.44
C ALA A 76 -5.36 6.96 4.69
N GLY A 77 -6.46 7.15 5.43
CA GLY A 77 -7.80 7.21 4.85
C GLY A 77 -8.34 5.84 4.41
N ASP A 78 -9.66 5.73 4.38
CA ASP A 78 -10.36 4.48 4.07
C ASP A 78 -10.74 4.42 2.58
N TYR A 79 -9.96 3.68 1.80
CA TYR A 79 -10.26 3.48 0.38
C TYR A 79 -11.51 2.62 0.16
N MET A 80 -12.03 1.88 1.14
CA MET A 80 -13.26 1.08 0.99
C MET A 80 -14.52 1.94 0.97
N THR A 81 -14.48 3.11 1.58
CA THR A 81 -15.60 4.07 1.61
C THR A 81 -15.37 5.28 0.70
N ALA A 82 -14.17 5.44 0.15
CA ALA A 82 -13.86 6.53 -0.76
C ALA A 82 -14.67 6.42 -2.06
N THR A 83 -15.00 7.58 -2.65
CA THR A 83 -15.64 7.70 -3.96
C THR A 83 -14.74 8.39 -5.00
N THR A 84 -13.58 8.88 -4.56
CA THR A 84 -12.55 9.53 -5.37
C THR A 84 -11.23 9.55 -4.62
N GLY A 85 -10.14 9.92 -5.31
CA GLY A 85 -8.84 10.16 -4.72
C GLY A 85 -7.82 9.04 -4.96
N VAL A 86 -6.61 9.30 -4.47
CA VAL A 86 -5.46 8.42 -4.56
C VAL A 86 -4.91 8.17 -3.16
N PHE A 87 -4.35 6.99 -2.95
CA PHE A 87 -3.93 6.48 -1.66
C PHE A 87 -2.52 5.90 -1.75
N THR A 88 -1.84 5.84 -0.60
CA THR A 88 -0.71 4.92 -0.44
C THR A 88 -1.24 3.63 0.16
N ILE A 89 -0.99 2.52 -0.51
CA ILE A 89 -1.33 1.17 -0.04
C ILE A 89 -0.05 0.41 0.22
N GLY A 90 0.02 -0.30 1.35
CA GLY A 90 1.16 -1.13 1.72
C GLY A 90 0.81 -2.60 1.79
N PHE A 91 1.76 -3.41 1.34
CA PHE A 91 1.73 -4.87 1.35
C PHE A 91 2.72 -5.36 2.38
N LYS A 92 2.25 -6.15 3.35
CA LYS A 92 3.09 -6.70 4.40
C LYS A 92 4.07 -7.71 3.82
N LEU A 93 5.34 -7.63 4.23
CA LEU A 93 6.36 -8.64 3.95
C LEU A 93 6.34 -9.79 4.95
#